data_AF-W9VD21-F1
#
_entry.id   AF-W9VD21-F1
#
_cell.length_a   1.000
_cell.length_b   1.000
_cell.length_c   1.000
_cell.angle_alpha   90.00
_cell.angle_beta   90.00
_cell.angle_gamma   90.00
#
_symmetry.space_group_name_H-M   'P 1'
#
loop_
_entity.id
_entity.type
_entity.pdbx_description
1 polymer ?
#
loop_
_entity_poly.entity_id
_entity_poly.type
_entity_poly.pdbx_seq_one_letter_code
_entity_poly.pdbx_strand_id
1 'polypeptide(L)'
;MPTSFSLSEAKKLAPRFNPGGDLGEAVNVVRSALADAVAAVGSRRFSNLGLLAVARDRYPDLDDEQALLALADGLRPIADARWRSIDMAENFKKERAGLEPILNAAMTEMHELTRKIDHIRREIQQAEAGVADRRAKLKSASVPDDEAARLAPDFDRAKLDNRIAEIRAEGDQFARFIKSCDTADLPQDWLASLVPVVGMPRVLVPSPEVVRG
;
A
#
# COMPACT_ATOMS: atom_id res chain seq x y z
N MET A 1 -20.11 -2.96 -43.47
CA MET A 1 -20.49 -4.26 -44.08
C MET A 1 -19.32 -5.20 -43.87
N PRO A 2 -19.48 -6.48 -43.47
CA PRO A 2 -18.33 -7.35 -43.30
C PRO A 2 -17.71 -7.62 -44.67
N THR A 3 -16.51 -7.10 -44.90
CA THR A 3 -15.73 -7.35 -46.12
C THR A 3 -15.39 -8.83 -46.20
N SER A 4 -16.11 -9.57 -47.04
CA SER A 4 -15.84 -10.97 -47.31
C SER A 4 -14.49 -11.11 -48.02
N PHE A 5 -13.49 -11.58 -47.29
CA PHE A 5 -12.17 -11.88 -47.83
C PHE A 5 -12.27 -13.10 -48.76
N SER A 6 -11.98 -12.94 -50.05
CA SER A 6 -12.20 -14.01 -51.03
C SER A 6 -11.11 -15.09 -50.96
N LEU A 7 -11.45 -16.33 -51.30
CA LEU A 7 -10.51 -17.47 -51.38
C LEU A 7 -9.37 -17.23 -52.38
N SER A 8 -9.62 -16.44 -53.42
CA SER A 8 -8.62 -16.06 -54.42
C SER A 8 -7.63 -15.01 -53.88
N GLU A 9 -8.09 -14.04 -53.09
CA GLU A 9 -7.22 -13.10 -52.38
C GLU A 9 -6.39 -13.78 -51.30
N ALA A 10 -6.99 -14.72 -50.56
CA ALA A 10 -6.28 -15.52 -49.56
C ALA A 10 -5.12 -16.32 -50.16
N LYS A 11 -5.33 -16.95 -51.33
CA LYS A 11 -4.28 -17.67 -52.05
C LYS A 11 -3.15 -16.77 -52.55
N LYS A 12 -3.46 -15.52 -52.95
CA LYS A 12 -2.46 -14.54 -53.41
C LYS A 12 -1.62 -13.96 -52.26
N LEU A 13 -2.22 -13.79 -51.09
CA LEU A 13 -1.55 -13.17 -49.94
C LEU A 13 -0.78 -14.18 -49.07
N ALA A 14 -1.14 -15.47 -49.12
CA ALA A 14 -0.50 -16.53 -48.33
C ALA A 14 1.04 -16.57 -48.42
N PRO A 15 1.69 -16.39 -49.59
CA PRO A 15 3.16 -16.40 -49.68
C PRO A 15 3.83 -15.20 -48.99
N ARG A 16 3.14 -14.05 -48.92
CA ARG A 16 3.65 -12.81 -48.32
C ARG A 16 3.65 -12.85 -46.78
N PHE A 17 2.88 -13.77 -46.19
CA PHE A 17 2.79 -13.99 -44.74
C PHE A 17 3.79 -15.02 -44.18
N ASN A 18 4.61 -15.62 -45.03
CA ASN A 18 5.65 -16.56 -44.59
C ASN A 18 6.75 -15.84 -43.79
N PRO A 19 7.50 -16.56 -42.92
CA PRO A 19 8.68 -16.01 -42.26
C PRO A 19 9.70 -15.58 -43.33
N GLY A 20 9.88 -14.27 -43.51
CA GLY A 20 10.74 -13.67 -44.55
C GLY A 20 10.01 -13.03 -45.75
N GLY A 21 8.67 -12.99 -45.76
CA GLY A 21 7.90 -12.17 -46.70
C GLY A 21 7.50 -10.82 -46.11
N ASP A 22 7.28 -9.82 -46.97
CA ASP A 22 7.04 -8.41 -46.58
C ASP A 22 5.91 -8.24 -45.54
N LEU A 23 4.83 -9.03 -45.64
CA LEU A 23 3.71 -8.97 -44.69
C LEU A 23 3.90 -9.86 -43.46
N GLY A 24 4.86 -10.81 -43.49
CA GLY A 24 5.18 -11.68 -42.38
C GLY A 24 5.81 -10.93 -41.21
N GLU A 25 6.65 -9.93 -41.51
CA GLU A 25 7.29 -9.09 -40.50
C GLU A 25 6.29 -8.12 -39.85
N ALA A 26 5.49 -7.40 -40.64
CA ALA A 26 4.42 -6.53 -40.13
C ALA A 26 3.38 -7.31 -39.31
N VAL A 27 3.03 -8.53 -39.71
CA VAL A 27 2.16 -9.42 -38.92
C VAL A 27 2.82 -9.84 -37.61
N ASN A 28 4.14 -10.07 -37.58
CA ASN A 28 4.83 -10.39 -36.32
C ASN A 28 4.84 -9.19 -35.37
N VAL A 29 5.01 -7.97 -35.88
CA VAL A 29 4.91 -6.73 -35.09
C VAL A 29 3.50 -6.56 -34.52
N VAL A 30 2.47 -6.71 -35.35
CA VAL A 30 1.07 -6.67 -34.90
C VAL A 30 0.78 -7.80 -33.92
N ARG A 31 1.27 -9.01 -34.17
CA ARG A 31 1.06 -10.16 -33.28
C ARG A 31 1.78 -9.97 -31.95
N SER A 32 2.94 -9.32 -31.92
CA SER A 32 3.63 -8.96 -30.68
C SER A 32 2.81 -7.92 -29.92
N ALA A 33 2.46 -6.80 -30.57
CA ALA A 33 1.65 -5.74 -29.97
C ALA A 33 0.27 -6.26 -29.50
N LEU A 34 -0.30 -7.20 -30.24
CA LEU A 34 -1.56 -7.88 -29.92
C LEU A 34 -1.35 -8.95 -28.85
N ALA A 35 -0.23 -9.68 -28.80
CA ALA A 35 0.05 -10.61 -27.72
C ALA A 35 0.19 -9.85 -26.40
N ASP A 36 0.87 -8.69 -26.43
CA ASP A 36 1.00 -7.77 -25.30
C ASP A 36 -0.38 -7.22 -24.89
N ALA A 37 -1.23 -6.84 -25.86
CA ALA A 37 -2.60 -6.35 -25.63
C ALA A 37 -3.65 -7.46 -25.32
N VAL A 38 -3.43 -8.72 -25.71
CA VAL A 38 -4.35 -9.85 -25.47
C VAL A 38 -4.01 -10.56 -24.16
N ALA A 39 -2.74 -10.63 -23.78
CA ALA A 39 -2.35 -10.84 -22.38
C ALA A 39 -3.01 -9.75 -21.50
N ALA A 40 -3.26 -8.56 -22.08
CA ALA A 40 -3.97 -7.46 -21.43
C ALA A 40 -5.51 -7.56 -21.32
N VAL A 41 -6.19 -8.44 -22.07
CA VAL A 41 -7.67 -8.45 -22.14
C VAL A 41 -8.29 -9.85 -22.01
N GLY A 42 -7.47 -10.91 -22.01
CA GLY A 42 -7.96 -12.29 -21.88
C GLY A 42 -8.29 -12.91 -23.24
N SER A 43 -7.36 -13.75 -23.70
CA SER A 43 -7.48 -14.83 -24.69
C SER A 43 -8.54 -14.69 -25.80
N ARG A 44 -8.13 -14.07 -26.91
CA ARG A 44 -8.54 -14.51 -28.26
C ARG A 44 -7.31 -14.61 -29.16
N ARG A 45 -7.04 -15.80 -29.70
CA ARG A 45 -6.01 -15.99 -30.74
C ARG A 45 -6.59 -15.48 -32.06
N PHE A 46 -6.02 -14.41 -32.59
CA PHE A 46 -6.38 -13.92 -33.92
C PHE A 46 -5.50 -14.60 -34.98
N SER A 47 -6.12 -15.06 -36.07
CA SER A 47 -5.37 -15.53 -37.25
C SER A 47 -4.78 -14.33 -38.01
N ASN A 48 -3.72 -14.55 -38.79
CA ASN A 48 -3.09 -13.48 -39.60
C ASN A 48 -4.08 -12.78 -40.53
N LEU A 49 -4.99 -13.56 -41.13
CA LEU A 49 -6.04 -13.04 -41.98
C LEU A 49 -7.10 -12.27 -41.20
N GLY A 50 -7.39 -12.68 -39.96
CA GLY A 50 -8.27 -11.93 -39.06
C GLY A 50 -7.68 -10.57 -38.66
N LEU A 51 -6.36 -10.50 -38.44
CA LEU A 51 -5.67 -9.23 -38.14
C LEU A 51 -5.65 -8.29 -39.33
N LEU A 52 -5.37 -8.81 -40.53
CA LEU A 52 -5.43 -8.00 -41.74
C LEU A 52 -6.85 -7.49 -42.02
N ALA A 53 -7.87 -8.32 -41.79
CA ALA A 53 -9.27 -7.89 -41.96
C ALA A 53 -9.64 -6.75 -41.01
N VAL A 54 -9.22 -6.81 -39.75
CA VAL A 54 -9.43 -5.73 -38.77
C VAL A 54 -8.63 -4.48 -39.12
N ALA A 55 -7.38 -4.64 -39.59
CA ALA A 55 -6.54 -3.53 -40.02
C ALA A 55 -7.16 -2.78 -41.22
N ARG A 56 -7.64 -3.51 -42.23
CA ARG A 56 -8.29 -2.95 -43.42
C ARG A 56 -9.63 -2.27 -43.13
N ASP A 57 -10.43 -2.84 -42.23
CA ASP A 57 -11.71 -2.24 -41.82
C ASP A 57 -11.48 -0.89 -41.11
N ARG A 58 -10.39 -0.79 -40.34
CA ARG A 58 -10.05 0.41 -39.57
C ARG A 58 -9.25 1.45 -40.35
N TYR A 59 -8.46 1.02 -41.31
CA TYR A 59 -7.60 1.85 -42.16
C TYR A 59 -7.79 1.49 -43.64
N PRO A 60 -8.97 1.78 -44.23
CA PRO A 60 -9.31 1.33 -45.58
C PRO A 60 -8.49 2.02 -46.68
N ASP A 61 -7.92 3.19 -46.39
CA ASP A 61 -7.14 3.99 -47.34
C ASP A 61 -5.64 3.65 -47.33
N LEU A 62 -5.20 2.75 -46.43
CA LEU A 62 -3.82 2.31 -46.30
C LEU A 62 -3.62 0.96 -47.00
N ASP A 63 -2.40 0.72 -47.49
CA ASP A 63 -2.04 -0.61 -47.94
C ASP A 63 -1.97 -1.61 -46.76
N ASP A 64 -1.94 -2.90 -47.06
CA ASP A 64 -2.00 -3.97 -46.06
C ASP A 64 -0.91 -3.87 -44.98
N GLU A 65 0.29 -3.45 -45.36
CA GLU A 65 1.43 -3.35 -44.45
C GLU A 65 1.28 -2.12 -43.55
N GLN A 66 0.95 -0.98 -44.14
CA GLN A 66 0.70 0.28 -43.44
C GLN A 66 -0.51 0.19 -42.50
N ALA A 67 -1.59 -0.48 -42.92
CA ALA A 67 -2.78 -0.72 -42.10
C ALA A 67 -2.45 -1.61 -40.89
N LEU A 68 -1.61 -2.63 -41.07
CA LEU A 68 -1.14 -3.48 -39.98
C LEU A 68 -0.25 -2.68 -39.01
N LEU A 69 0.71 -1.91 -39.50
CA LEU A 69 1.56 -1.07 -38.65
C LEU A 69 0.74 -0.02 -37.88
N ALA A 70 -0.22 0.65 -38.52
CA ALA A 70 -1.11 1.61 -37.86
C ALA A 70 -2.02 0.94 -36.81
N LEU A 71 -2.38 -0.33 -37.00
CA LEU A 71 -3.09 -1.12 -35.98
C LEU A 71 -2.17 -1.45 -34.80
N ALA A 72 -0.92 -1.85 -35.04
CA ALA A 72 0.07 -2.10 -33.98
C ALA A 72 0.33 -0.84 -33.14
N ASP A 73 0.54 0.31 -33.78
CA ASP A 73 0.77 1.58 -33.11
C ASP A 73 -0.45 2.03 -32.29
N GLY A 74 -1.67 1.77 -32.75
CA GLY A 74 -2.89 2.02 -31.98
C GLY A 74 -3.05 1.10 -30.75
N LEU A 75 -2.45 -0.10 -30.77
CA LEU A 75 -2.49 -1.05 -29.65
C LEU A 75 -1.39 -0.81 -28.61
N ARG A 76 -0.28 -0.19 -29.01
CA ARG A 76 0.89 0.06 -28.17
C ARG A 76 0.56 0.85 -26.88
N PRO A 77 -0.22 1.94 -26.91
CA PRO A 77 -0.60 2.66 -25.68
C PRO A 77 -1.42 1.81 -24.70
N ILE A 78 -2.22 0.85 -25.19
CA ILE A 78 -3.03 -0.05 -24.36
C ILE A 78 -2.14 -1.06 -23.64
N ALA A 79 -1.15 -1.61 -24.35
CA ALA A 79 -0.14 -2.49 -23.76
C ALA A 79 0.69 -1.75 -22.70
N ASP A 80 1.17 -0.55 -23.02
CA ASP A 80 1.97 0.28 -22.10
C ASP A 80 1.19 0.66 -20.83
N ALA A 81 -0.09 1.02 -20.97
CA ALA A 81 -0.94 1.37 -19.84
C ALA A 81 -1.13 0.18 -18.88
N ARG A 82 -1.28 -1.05 -19.38
CA ARG A 82 -1.37 -2.23 -18.52
C ARG A 82 -0.04 -2.58 -17.87
N TRP A 83 1.09 -2.53 -18.59
CA TRP A 83 2.39 -2.78 -17.99
C TRP A 83 2.67 -1.83 -16.82
N ARG A 84 2.38 -0.53 -17.01
CA ARG A 84 2.42 0.46 -15.91
C ARG A 84 1.48 0.09 -14.76
N SER A 85 0.28 -0.43 -15.06
CA SER A 85 -0.66 -0.88 -14.03
C SER A 85 -0.17 -2.14 -13.27
N ILE A 86 0.51 -3.06 -13.95
CA ILE A 86 1.11 -4.26 -13.32
C ILE A 86 2.28 -3.83 -12.43
N ASP A 87 3.18 -2.99 -12.94
CA ASP A 87 4.31 -2.46 -12.18
C ASP A 87 3.83 -1.68 -10.95
N MET A 88 2.80 -0.85 -11.11
CA MET A 88 2.15 -0.17 -9.97
C MET A 88 1.59 -1.18 -8.97
N ALA A 89 0.86 -2.21 -9.41
CA ALA A 89 0.31 -3.23 -8.52
C ALA A 89 1.39 -4.03 -7.78
N GLU A 90 2.50 -4.36 -8.45
CA GLU A 90 3.65 -5.01 -7.82
C GLU A 90 4.35 -4.09 -6.82
N ASN A 91 4.51 -2.80 -7.14
CA ASN A 91 5.07 -1.82 -6.23
C ASN A 91 4.19 -1.64 -5.00
N PHE A 92 2.87 -1.49 -5.17
CA PHE A 92 1.92 -1.47 -4.05
C PHE A 92 2.00 -2.74 -3.20
N LYS A 93 2.17 -3.92 -3.82
CA LYS A 93 2.31 -5.18 -3.10
C LYS A 93 3.61 -5.21 -2.27
N LYS A 94 4.72 -4.72 -2.83
CA LYS A 94 6.02 -4.61 -2.14
C LYS A 94 5.96 -3.60 -0.98
N GLU A 95 5.39 -2.42 -1.22
CA GLU A 95 5.19 -1.39 -0.20
C GLU A 95 4.30 -1.90 0.94
N ARG A 96 3.17 -2.53 0.60
CA ARG A 96 2.28 -3.13 1.60
C ARG A 96 2.97 -4.23 2.40
N ALA A 97 3.76 -5.09 1.75
CA ALA A 97 4.50 -6.14 2.43
C ALA A 97 5.57 -5.57 3.39
N GLY A 98 6.16 -4.42 3.07
CA GLY A 98 7.08 -3.71 3.97
C GLY A 98 6.39 -3.03 5.15
N LEU A 99 5.17 -2.51 4.96
CA LEU A 99 4.42 -1.79 5.99
C LEU A 99 3.66 -2.71 6.95
N GLU A 100 3.16 -3.85 6.47
CA GLU A 100 2.41 -4.84 7.27
C GLU A 100 3.07 -5.22 8.60
N PRO A 101 4.38 -5.55 8.67
CA PRO A 101 5.03 -5.83 9.95
C PRO A 101 5.11 -4.61 10.87
N ILE A 102 5.25 -3.39 10.34
CA ILE A 102 5.24 -2.15 11.15
C ILE A 102 3.85 -1.91 11.71
N LEU A 103 2.82 -2.06 10.89
CA LEU A 103 1.42 -1.91 11.30
C LEU A 103 1.07 -2.88 12.42
N ASN A 104 1.47 -4.14 12.28
CA ASN A 104 1.26 -5.15 13.32
C ASN A 104 2.01 -4.81 14.62
N ALA A 105 3.28 -4.40 14.52
CA ALA A 105 4.05 -3.98 15.68
C ALA A 105 3.44 -2.74 16.38
N ALA A 106 2.98 -1.75 15.61
CA ALA A 106 2.36 -0.54 16.12
C ALA A 106 1.04 -0.84 16.84
N MET A 107 0.21 -1.73 16.27
CA MET A 107 -1.00 -2.20 16.95
C MET A 107 -0.67 -2.90 18.26
N THR A 108 0.34 -3.78 18.29
CA THR A 108 0.79 -4.43 19.53
C THR A 108 1.23 -3.41 20.57
N GLU A 109 2.04 -2.42 20.19
CA GLU A 109 2.48 -1.37 21.13
C GLU A 109 1.29 -0.57 21.67
N MET A 110 0.30 -0.22 20.85
CA MET A 110 -0.91 0.45 21.33
C MET A 110 -1.68 -0.36 22.40
N HIS A 111 -1.72 -1.69 22.25
CA HIS A 111 -2.31 -2.56 23.28
C HIS A 111 -1.48 -2.53 24.56
N GLU A 112 -0.15 -2.54 24.46
CA GLU A 112 0.74 -2.43 25.62
C GLU A 112 0.62 -1.07 26.33
N LEU A 113 0.54 0.04 25.58
CA LEU A 113 0.31 1.37 26.14
C LEU A 113 -1.03 1.43 26.90
N THR A 114 -2.08 0.80 26.36
CA THR A 114 -3.38 0.70 27.04
C THR A 114 -3.26 -0.07 28.35
N ARG A 115 -2.56 -1.21 28.36
CA ARG A 115 -2.31 -1.98 29.59
C ARG A 115 -1.50 -1.20 30.62
N LYS A 116 -0.49 -0.43 30.19
CA LYS A 116 0.31 0.45 31.07
C LYS A 116 -0.59 1.51 31.74
N ILE A 117 -1.49 2.15 31.00
CA ILE A 117 -2.45 3.10 31.55
C ILE A 117 -3.37 2.43 32.58
N ASP A 118 -3.91 1.26 32.27
CA ASP A 118 -4.80 0.54 33.19
C ASP A 118 -4.09 0.02 34.43
N HIS A 119 -2.79 -0.27 34.34
CA HIS A 119 -1.96 -0.57 35.50
C HIS A 119 -1.82 0.66 36.41
N ILE A 120 -1.41 1.81 35.86
CA ILE A 120 -1.26 3.05 36.64
C ILE A 120 -2.59 3.46 37.29
N ARG A 121 -3.71 3.33 36.57
CA ARG A 121 -5.04 3.62 37.14
C ARG A 121 -5.37 2.73 38.34
N ARG A 122 -5.01 1.44 38.29
CA ARG A 122 -5.18 0.53 39.42
C ARG A 122 -4.28 0.90 40.60
N GLU A 123 -3.03 1.33 40.34
CA GLU A 123 -2.14 1.82 41.39
C GLU A 123 -2.73 3.05 42.10
N ILE A 124 -3.25 4.03 41.34
CA ILE A 124 -3.93 5.21 41.90
C ILE A 124 -5.11 4.77 42.77
N GLN A 125 -6.00 3.91 42.25
CA GLN A 125 -7.17 3.43 42.98
C GLN A 125 -6.78 2.71 44.29
N GLN A 126 -5.75 1.85 44.25
CA GLN A 126 -5.28 1.14 45.43
C GLN A 126 -4.68 2.09 46.47
N ALA A 127 -3.90 3.08 46.04
CA ALA A 127 -3.30 4.07 46.93
C ALA A 127 -4.36 4.95 47.60
N GLU A 128 -5.33 5.46 46.81
CA GLU A 128 -6.46 6.26 47.31
C GLU A 128 -7.32 5.45 48.29
N ALA A 129 -7.63 4.19 47.97
CA ALA A 129 -8.37 3.30 48.87
C ALA A 129 -7.60 3.02 50.16
N GLY A 130 -6.29 2.86 50.10
CA GLY A 130 -5.43 2.67 51.27
C GLY A 130 -5.41 3.89 52.20
N VAL A 131 -5.34 5.10 51.65
CA VAL A 131 -5.44 6.35 52.43
C VAL A 131 -6.84 6.47 53.05
N ALA A 132 -7.89 6.19 52.29
CA ALA A 132 -9.27 6.24 52.77
C ALA A 132 -9.53 5.25 53.92
N ASP A 133 -9.08 3.99 53.78
CA ASP A 133 -9.18 2.97 54.83
C ASP A 133 -8.41 3.39 56.09
N ARG A 134 -7.19 3.93 55.92
CA ARG A 134 -6.39 4.43 57.05
C ARG A 134 -7.07 5.59 57.76
N ARG A 135 -7.65 6.54 57.03
CA ARG A 135 -8.44 7.64 57.60
C ARG A 135 -9.69 7.15 58.32
N ALA A 136 -10.41 6.17 57.76
CA ALA A 136 -11.58 5.58 58.40
C ALA A 136 -11.21 4.90 59.73
N LYS A 137 -10.10 4.17 59.78
CA LYS A 137 -9.57 3.57 61.01
C LYS A 137 -9.18 4.62 62.06
N LEU A 138 -8.47 5.68 61.66
CA LEU A 138 -8.11 6.79 62.56
C LEU A 138 -9.35 7.49 63.13
N LYS A 139 -10.35 7.73 62.29
CA LYS A 139 -11.64 8.30 62.70
C LYS A 139 -12.37 7.39 63.68
N SER A 140 -12.39 6.08 63.45
CA SER A 140 -13.00 5.12 64.39
C SER A 140 -12.30 5.08 65.75
N ALA A 141 -11.00 5.40 65.79
CA ALA A 141 -10.22 5.55 67.01
C ALA A 141 -10.37 6.94 67.67
N SER A 142 -11.29 7.79 67.18
CA SER A 142 -11.53 9.15 67.67
C SER A 142 -10.31 10.08 67.59
N VAL A 143 -9.40 9.84 66.63
CA VAL A 143 -8.29 10.76 66.36
C VAL A 143 -8.87 12.04 65.73
N PRO A 144 -8.51 13.23 66.23
CA PRO A 144 -8.90 14.51 65.63
C PRO A 144 -8.53 14.60 64.13
N ASP A 145 -9.36 15.27 63.34
CA ASP A 145 -9.22 15.31 61.88
C ASP A 145 -7.89 15.92 61.39
N ASP A 146 -7.38 16.93 62.10
CA ASP A 146 -6.08 17.57 61.83
C ASP A 146 -4.91 16.60 62.04
N GLU A 147 -4.94 15.82 63.12
CA GLU A 147 -3.94 14.81 63.39
C GLU A 147 -4.09 13.59 62.46
N ALA A 148 -5.33 13.23 62.08
CA ALA A 148 -5.59 12.18 61.11
C ALA A 148 -5.06 12.55 59.71
N ALA A 149 -5.21 13.82 59.29
CA ALA A 149 -4.65 14.33 58.04
C ALA A 149 -3.12 14.31 58.03
N ARG A 150 -2.47 14.56 59.18
CA ARG A 150 -1.02 14.45 59.35
C ARG A 150 -0.52 13.01 59.26
N LEU A 151 -1.25 12.07 59.85
CA LEU A 151 -0.89 10.64 59.89
C LEU A 151 -1.24 9.86 58.61
N ALA A 152 -2.24 10.34 57.87
CA ALA A 152 -2.68 9.80 56.58
C ALA A 152 -2.91 10.95 55.59
N PRO A 153 -1.83 11.55 55.06
CA PRO A 153 -1.94 12.60 54.08
C PRO A 153 -2.57 12.09 52.78
N ASP A 154 -3.16 13.00 52.01
CA ASP A 154 -3.72 12.66 50.70
C ASP A 154 -2.64 12.12 49.76
N PHE A 155 -3.05 11.19 48.91
CA PHE A 155 -2.17 10.64 47.89
C PHE A 155 -1.94 11.68 46.78
N ASP A 156 -0.68 12.09 46.57
CA ASP A 156 -0.32 12.94 45.44
C ASP A 156 -0.23 12.12 44.14
N ARG A 157 -1.28 12.22 43.33
CA ARG A 157 -1.37 11.52 42.04
C ARG A 157 -0.75 12.28 40.87
N ALA A 158 -0.24 13.51 41.06
CA ALA A 158 0.17 14.38 39.94
C ALA A 158 1.23 13.72 39.03
N LYS A 159 2.19 12.99 39.62
CA LYS A 159 3.21 12.27 38.86
C LYS A 159 2.62 11.14 38.00
N LEU A 160 1.65 10.40 38.53
CA LEU A 160 1.01 9.30 37.82
C LEU A 160 0.06 9.81 36.73
N ASP A 161 -0.67 10.90 36.98
CA ASP A 161 -1.50 11.56 35.98
C ASP A 161 -0.66 12.10 34.80
N ASN A 162 0.48 12.73 35.10
CA ASN A 162 1.43 13.16 34.07
C ASN A 162 1.94 11.97 33.25
N ARG A 163 2.24 10.85 33.91
CA ARG A 163 2.68 9.63 33.22
C ARG A 163 1.59 9.06 32.30
N ILE A 164 0.33 9.07 32.72
CA ILE A 164 -0.79 8.68 31.85
C ILE A 164 -0.89 9.62 30.64
N ALA A 165 -0.71 10.93 30.83
CA ALA A 165 -0.75 11.90 29.73
C ALA A 165 0.39 11.68 28.72
N GLU A 166 1.61 11.39 29.18
CA GLU A 166 2.74 11.04 28.32
C GLU A 166 2.44 9.79 27.48
N ILE A 167 1.95 8.72 28.11
CA ILE A 167 1.62 7.46 27.43
C ILE A 167 0.51 7.66 26.40
N ARG A 168 -0.47 8.53 26.67
CA ARG A 168 -1.52 8.88 25.70
C ARG A 168 -0.96 9.64 24.50
N ALA A 169 -0.08 10.62 24.73
CA ALA A 169 0.56 11.36 23.65
C ALA A 169 1.40 10.44 22.74
N GLU A 170 2.05 9.43 23.33
CA GLU A 170 2.72 8.37 22.58
C GLU A 170 1.71 7.51 21.78
N GLY A 171 0.60 7.09 22.41
CA GLY A 171 -0.47 6.36 21.72
C GLY A 171 -1.08 7.12 20.54
N ASP A 172 -1.20 8.45 20.63
CA ASP A 172 -1.68 9.30 19.55
C ASP A 172 -0.73 9.31 18.33
N GLN A 173 0.58 9.15 18.54
CA GLN A 173 1.55 9.00 17.44
C GLN A 173 1.31 7.71 16.66
N PHE A 174 1.14 6.58 17.37
CA PHE A 174 0.80 5.31 16.75
C PHE A 174 -0.55 5.34 16.03
N ALA A 175 -1.56 5.99 16.61
CA ALA A 175 -2.87 6.15 15.97
C ALA A 175 -2.81 6.98 14.67
N ARG A 176 -1.96 8.02 14.62
CA ARG A 176 -1.70 8.79 13.39
C ARG A 176 -1.07 7.90 12.32
N PHE A 177 -0.03 7.14 12.68
CA PHE A 177 0.62 6.20 11.76
C PHE A 177 -0.35 5.16 11.21
N ILE A 178 -1.20 4.54 12.03
CA ILE A 178 -2.16 3.52 11.55
C ILE A 178 -3.13 4.11 10.52
N LYS A 179 -3.44 5.41 10.62
CA LYS A 179 -4.31 6.12 9.68
C LYS A 179 -3.58 6.59 8.42
N SER A 180 -2.34 7.06 8.53
CA SER A 180 -1.57 7.65 7.44
C SER A 180 -0.71 6.63 6.68
N CYS A 181 -0.33 5.55 7.35
CA CYS A 181 0.74 4.63 6.96
C CYS A 181 2.10 5.32 6.74
N ASP A 182 2.29 6.54 7.25
CA ASP A 182 3.54 7.30 7.13
C ASP A 182 4.44 7.05 8.35
N THR A 183 5.60 6.42 8.13
CA THR A 183 6.54 6.09 9.21
C THR A 183 7.16 7.33 9.86
N ALA A 184 7.04 8.51 9.26
CA ALA A 184 7.43 9.78 9.89
C ALA A 184 6.57 10.12 11.12
N ASP A 185 5.35 9.57 11.22
CA ASP A 185 4.45 9.76 12.37
C ASP A 185 4.85 8.93 13.60
N LEU A 186 5.78 7.98 13.46
CA LEU A 186 6.19 7.07 14.53
C LEU A 186 7.35 7.63 15.37
N PRO A 187 7.45 7.24 16.65
CA PRO A 187 8.63 7.53 17.47
C PRO A 187 9.89 6.93 16.83
N GLN A 188 10.91 7.75 16.57
CA GLN A 188 12.12 7.33 15.85
C GLN A 188 12.90 6.24 16.59
N ASP A 189 12.98 6.34 17.92
CA ASP A 189 13.67 5.35 18.75
C ASP A 189 12.97 3.98 18.70
N TRP A 190 11.63 3.98 18.64
CA TRP A 190 10.85 2.77 18.51
C TRP A 190 11.02 2.14 17.12
N LEU A 191 10.97 2.96 16.06
CA LEU A 191 11.20 2.51 14.69
C LEU A 191 12.59 1.88 14.53
N ALA A 192 13.62 2.52 15.12
CA ALA A 192 14.99 2.01 15.12
C ALA A 192 15.11 0.64 15.80
N SER A 193 14.31 0.40 16.85
CA SER A 193 14.29 -0.89 17.56
C SER A 193 13.71 -2.05 16.74
N LEU A 194 12.94 -1.76 15.69
CA LEU A 194 12.33 -2.76 14.80
C LEU A 194 13.21 -3.14 13.61
N VAL A 195 14.21 -2.33 13.27
CA VAL A 195 15.14 -2.56 12.14
C VAL A 195 15.82 -3.94 12.18
N PRO A 196 16.24 -4.49 13.35
CA PRO A 196 16.83 -5.83 13.40
C PRO A 196 15.82 -6.97 13.18
N VAL A 197 14.53 -6.72 13.41
CA VAL A 197 13.48 -7.75 13.47
C VAL A 197 12.71 -7.87 12.16
N VAL A 198 12.56 -6.77 11.41
CA VAL A 198 11.66 -6.71 10.25
C VAL A 198 12.41 -6.80 8.91
N GLY A 199 13.74 -6.74 8.89
CA GLY A 199 14.51 -6.82 7.65
C GLY A 199 14.11 -5.71 6.67
N MET A 200 13.92 -4.49 7.17
CA MET A 200 13.50 -3.35 6.36
C MET A 200 14.48 -3.10 5.21
N PRO A 201 14.04 -3.09 3.95
CA PRO A 201 14.80 -2.40 2.92
C PRO A 201 14.83 -0.93 3.32
N ARG A 202 16.04 -0.34 3.39
CA ARG A 202 16.22 1.11 3.56
C ARG A 202 15.25 1.83 2.61
N VAL A 203 14.24 2.47 3.17
CA VAL A 203 13.36 3.36 2.41
C VAL A 203 14.27 4.44 1.84
N LEU A 204 14.43 4.44 0.52
CA LEU A 204 15.03 5.52 -0.23
C LEU A 204 14.17 6.76 0.03
N VAL A 205 14.65 7.62 0.92
CA VAL A 205 14.18 9.00 1.01
C VAL A 205 14.34 9.60 -0.39
N PRO A 206 13.27 10.08 -1.05
CA PRO A 206 13.43 10.80 -2.30
C PRO A 206 14.16 12.11 -1.99
N SER A 207 15.40 12.24 -2.48
CA SER A 207 16.13 13.51 -2.45
C SER A 207 15.28 14.61 -3.12
N PRO A 208 15.06 15.75 -2.45
CA PRO A 208 14.34 16.88 -3.03
C PRO A 208 15.28 17.69 -3.94
N GLU A 209 15.85 17.08 -4.98
CA GLU A 209 16.67 17.79 -5.96
C GLU A 209 16.50 17.25 -7.38
N VAL A 210 15.28 17.23 -7.93
CA VAL A 210 15.08 17.38 -9.39
C VAL A 210 13.73 18.06 -9.67
N VAL A 211 13.58 19.31 -9.27
CA VAL A 211 12.65 20.25 -9.91
C VAL A 211 13.38 21.58 -10.06
N ARG A 212 14.23 21.67 -11.08
CA ARG A 212 14.54 22.87 -11.88
C ARG A 212 15.74 22.58 -12.77
N GLY A 213 15.50 22.64 -14.08
CA GLY A 213 16.45 22.46 -15.16
C GLY A 213 15.66 22.29 -16.45
#